data_AF-A0A3Q1EV88-F1
#
_entry.id   AF-A0A3Q1EV88-F1
#
_cell.length_a   1.000
_cell.length_b   1.000
_cell.length_c   1.000
_cell.angle_alpha   90.00
_cell.angle_beta   90.00
_cell.angle_gamma   90.00
#
_symmetry.space_group_name_H-M   'P 1'
#
loop_
_entity.id
_entity.type
_entity.pdbx_description
1 polymer ?
#
loop_
_entity_poly.entity_id
_entity_poly.type
_entity_poly.pdbx_seq_one_letter_code
_entity_poly.pdbx_strand_id
1 'polypeptide(L)'
;SFGGNAETPALLLLQVALLHWLSSQTEEDRRMLAAVTGIQVGRELLNRLTGQDKRECILSIADFVQKNPRASQTQINAEVEKNVVMFAARVQALESTPIF
;
A
#
# COMPACT_ATOMS: atom_id res chain seq x y z
N SER A 1 24.57 18.43 -9.90
CA SER A 1 24.62 17.46 -8.78
C SER A 1 24.10 16.14 -9.32
N PHE A 2 24.96 15.13 -9.43
CA PHE A 2 24.62 13.80 -9.95
C PHE A 2 23.85 13.04 -8.85
N GLY A 3 22.53 13.17 -8.83
CA GLY A 3 21.66 12.30 -8.05
C GLY A 3 21.48 11.00 -8.83
N GLY A 4 22.11 9.92 -8.38
CA GLY A 4 21.90 8.60 -8.95
C GLY A 4 20.43 8.21 -8.87
N ASN A 5 19.74 8.26 -10.01
CA ASN A 5 18.49 7.57 -10.21
C ASN A 5 18.81 6.06 -10.09
N ALA A 6 18.69 5.52 -8.88
CA ALA A 6 18.44 4.10 -8.74
C ALA A 6 17.06 3.88 -9.38
N GLU A 7 17.05 3.58 -10.69
CA GLU A 7 15.87 3.07 -11.39
C GLU A 7 15.28 1.99 -10.47
N THR A 8 14.08 2.24 -9.94
CA THR A 8 13.45 1.34 -8.97
C THR A 8 13.44 -0.06 -9.59
N PRO A 9 13.87 -1.13 -8.88
CA PRO A 9 13.99 -2.48 -9.47
C PRO A 9 12.74 -2.96 -10.21
N ALA A 10 11.56 -2.51 -9.79
CA ALA A 10 10.28 -2.77 -10.44
C ALA A 10 10.15 -2.13 -11.84
N LEU A 11 10.67 -0.91 -12.02
CA LEU A 11 10.68 -0.20 -13.30
C LEU A 11 11.58 -0.92 -14.32
N LEU A 12 12.74 -1.41 -13.86
CA LEU A 12 13.65 -2.22 -14.68
C LEU A 12 13.00 -3.54 -15.11
N LEU A 13 12.29 -4.22 -14.20
CA LEU A 13 11.56 -5.46 -14.54
C LEU A 13 10.46 -5.22 -15.59
N LEU A 14 9.77 -4.08 -15.52
CA LEU A 14 8.78 -3.72 -16.54
C LEU A 14 9.44 -3.45 -17.90
N GLN A 15 10.53 -2.70 -17.92
CA GLN A 15 11.28 -2.40 -19.14
C GLN A 15 11.80 -3.68 -19.80
N VAL A 16 12.37 -4.60 -19.02
CA VAL A 16 12.86 -5.90 -19.52
C VAL A 16 11.72 -6.76 -20.05
N ALA A 17 10.61 -6.88 -19.31
CA ALA A 17 9.44 -7.65 -19.76
C ALA A 17 8.81 -7.07 -21.04
N LEU A 18 8.76 -5.74 -21.16
CA LEU A 18 8.27 -5.05 -22.35
C LEU A 18 9.18 -5.30 -23.56
N LEU A 19 10.50 -5.13 -23.38
CA LEU A 19 11.48 -5.40 -24.43
C LEU A 19 11.41 -6.87 -24.89
N HIS A 20 11.25 -7.80 -23.95
CA HIS A 20 11.13 -9.21 -24.27
C HIS A 20 9.88 -9.50 -25.11
N TRP A 21 8.72 -8.99 -24.69
CA TRP A 21 7.48 -9.12 -25.47
C TRP A 21 7.56 -8.48 -26.86
N LEU A 22 8.18 -7.30 -26.99
CA LEU A 22 8.37 -6.67 -28.31
C LEU A 22 9.28 -7.50 -29.23
N SER A 23 10.23 -8.24 -28.66
CA SER A 23 11.16 -9.08 -29.40
C SER A 23 10.55 -10.40 -29.88
N SER A 24 9.60 -10.97 -29.12
CA SER A 24 9.03 -12.30 -29.38
C SER A 24 7.61 -12.26 -29.93
N GLN A 25 6.83 -11.25 -29.54
CA GLN A 25 5.41 -11.04 -29.82
C GLN A 25 4.52 -12.26 -29.50
N THR A 26 4.94 -13.10 -28.56
CA THR A 26 4.16 -14.26 -28.14
C THR A 26 3.08 -13.87 -27.12
N GLU A 27 2.01 -14.65 -27.07
CA GLU A 27 0.96 -14.48 -26.05
C GLU A 27 1.44 -14.83 -24.64
N GLU A 28 2.45 -15.70 -24.51
CA GLU A 28 3.06 -16.03 -23.23
C GLU A 28 3.78 -14.82 -22.63
N ASP A 29 4.59 -14.13 -23.43
CA ASP A 29 5.31 -12.94 -23.00
C ASP A 29 4.38 -11.77 -22.73
N ARG A 30 3.27 -11.69 -23.46
CA ARG A 30 2.20 -10.72 -23.20
C ARG A 30 1.57 -10.93 -21.82
N ARG A 31 1.31 -12.19 -21.44
CA ARG A 31 0.75 -12.54 -20.12
C ARG A 31 1.74 -12.25 -19.00
N MET A 32 3.03 -12.54 -19.21
CA MET A 32 4.08 -12.20 -18.26
C MET A 32 4.17 -10.68 -18.04
N LEU A 33 4.17 -9.89 -19.12
CA LEU A 33 4.14 -8.42 -19.03
C LEU A 33 2.91 -7.91 -18.27
N ALA A 34 1.74 -8.48 -18.53
CA ALA A 34 0.50 -8.12 -17.83
C ALA A 34 0.58 -8.45 -16.32
N ALA A 35 1.15 -9.60 -15.95
CA ALA A 35 1.33 -9.99 -14.55
C ALA A 35 2.30 -9.05 -13.82
N VAL A 36 3.46 -8.74 -14.42
CA VAL A 36 4.43 -7.79 -13.85
C VAL A 36 3.82 -6.41 -13.65
N THR A 37 3.04 -5.94 -14.63
CA THR A 37 2.33 -4.65 -14.55
C THR A 37 1.26 -4.68 -13.45
N GLY A 38 0.47 -5.75 -13.37
CA GLY A 38 -0.58 -5.93 -12.38
C GLY A 38 -0.05 -5.93 -10.94
N ILE A 39 1.07 -6.61 -10.69
CA ILE A 39 1.74 -6.60 -9.37
C ILE A 39 2.18 -5.19 -8.98
N GLN A 40 2.75 -4.43 -9.91
CA GLN A 40 3.23 -3.08 -9.62
C GLN A 40 2.08 -2.12 -9.31
N VAL A 41 1.03 -2.13 -10.13
CA VAL A 41 -0.16 -1.30 -9.91
C VAL A 41 -0.87 -1.71 -8.62
N GLY A 42 -1.05 -3.01 -8.39
CA GLY A 42 -1.67 -3.53 -7.17
C GLY A 42 -0.92 -3.12 -5.90
N ARG A 43 0.41 -3.23 -5.90
CA ARG A 43 1.25 -2.80 -4.77
C ARG A 43 1.13 -1.30 -4.51
N GLU A 44 1.14 -0.48 -5.55
CA GLU A 44 1.02 0.97 -5.41
C GLU A 44 -0.36 1.38 -4.87
N LEU A 45 -1.43 0.77 -5.38
CA LEU A 45 -2.79 0.99 -4.88
C LEU A 45 -2.92 0.56 -3.40
N LEU A 46 -2.39 -0.61 -3.04
CA LEU A 46 -2.38 -1.09 -1.66
C LEU A 46 -1.62 -0.14 -0.73
N ASN A 47 -0.45 0.34 -1.15
CA ASN A 47 0.33 1.30 -0.36
C ASN A 47 -0.42 2.62 -0.15
N ARG A 48 -1.14 3.11 -1.17
CA ARG A 48 -1.94 4.34 -1.06
C ARG A 48 -3.11 4.16 -0.10
N LEU A 49 -3.87 3.08 -0.26
CA LEU A 49 -5.05 2.80 0.58
C LEU A 49 -4.64 2.58 2.05
N THR A 50 -3.66 1.72 2.30
CA THR A 50 -3.15 1.50 3.66
C THR A 50 -2.52 2.78 4.25
N GLY A 51 -1.91 3.64 3.42
CA GLY A 51 -1.42 4.94 3.84
C GLY A 51 -2.55 5.89 4.29
N GLN A 52 -3.68 5.89 3.59
CA GLN A 52 -4.87 6.66 3.98
C GLN A 52 -5.47 6.13 5.29
N ASP A 53 -5.62 4.81 5.43
CA ASP A 53 -6.14 4.19 6.65
C ASP A 53 -5.23 4.45 7.88
N LYS A 54 -3.90 4.43 7.70
CA LYS A 54 -2.94 4.81 8.76
C LYS A 54 -3.16 6.25 9.22
N ARG A 55 -3.32 7.16 8.26
CA ARG A 55 -3.56 8.58 8.55
C ARG A 55 -4.89 8.77 9.29
N GLU A 56 -5.94 8.09 8.88
CA GLU A 56 -7.25 8.15 9.55
C GLU A 56 -7.18 7.63 10.98
N CYS A 57 -6.48 6.52 11.22
CA CYS A 57 -6.24 5.98 12.56
C CYS A 57 -5.57 7.00 13.49
N ILE A 58 -4.48 7.63 13.03
CA ILE A 58 -3.77 8.67 13.81
C ILE A 58 -4.67 9.88 14.06
N LEU A 59 -5.42 10.35 13.06
CA LEU A 59 -6.31 11.49 13.20
C LEU A 59 -7.46 11.22 14.18
N SER A 60 -8.02 10.01 14.17
CA SER A 60 -9.06 9.58 15.12
C SER A 60 -8.57 9.60 16.56
N ILE A 61 -7.37 9.05 16.81
CA ILE A 61 -6.73 9.09 18.14
C ILE A 61 -6.43 10.53 18.56
N ALA A 62 -5.88 11.35 17.65
CA ALA A 62 -5.57 12.74 17.94
C ALA A 62 -6.82 13.56 18.28
N ASP A 63 -7.91 13.36 17.53
CA ASP A 63 -9.21 13.98 17.78
C ASP A 63 -9.78 13.58 19.14
N PHE A 64 -9.66 12.30 19.52
CA PHE A 64 -10.07 11.84 20.85
C PHE A 64 -9.29 12.53 21.97
N VAL A 65 -7.96 12.61 21.87
CA VAL A 65 -7.12 13.27 22.88
C VAL A 65 -7.46 14.77 22.96
N GLN A 66 -7.68 15.42 21.83
CA GLN A 66 -8.05 16.83 21.77
C GLN A 66 -9.41 17.11 22.44
N LYS A 67 -10.41 16.25 22.20
CA LYS A 67 -11.75 16.37 22.80
C LYS A 67 -11.79 15.96 24.26
N ASN A 68 -10.85 15.14 24.72
CA ASN A 68 -10.79 14.60 26.07
C ASN A 68 -9.46 14.95 26.76
N PRO A 69 -9.17 16.24 27.05
CA PRO A 69 -7.88 16.68 27.59
C PRO A 69 -7.59 16.17 29.01
N ARG A 70 -8.58 15.58 29.70
CA ARG A 70 -8.43 14.95 31.01
C ARG A 70 -8.56 13.43 30.96
N ALA A 71 -8.50 12.83 29.77
CA ALA A 71 -8.52 11.39 29.63
C ALA A 71 -7.36 10.77 30.41
N SER A 72 -7.68 9.77 31.23
CA SER A 72 -6.67 8.95 31.89
C SER A 72 -5.89 8.14 30.86
N GLN A 73 -4.67 7.71 31.23
CA GLN A 73 -3.85 6.85 30.37
C GLN A 73 -4.60 5.58 29.93
N THR A 74 -5.41 4.99 30.81
CA THR A 74 -6.23 3.81 30.50
C THR A 74 -7.27 4.11 29.41
N GLN A 75 -7.90 5.28 29.45
CA GLN A 75 -8.87 5.69 28.42
C GLN A 75 -8.20 5.97 27.08
N ILE A 76 -7.01 6.60 27.10
CA ILE A 76 -6.21 6.81 25.88
C ILE A 76 -5.79 5.46 25.30
N ASN A 77 -5.30 4.54 26.12
CA ASN A 77 -4.88 3.20 25.69
C ASN A 77 -6.04 2.43 25.05
N ALA A 78 -7.23 2.47 25.64
CA ALA A 78 -8.41 1.82 25.08
C ALA A 78 -8.81 2.39 23.72
N GLU A 79 -8.73 3.72 23.53
CA GLU A 79 -9.03 4.33 22.24
C GLU A 79 -7.95 4.02 21.19
N VAL A 80 -6.67 4.02 21.58
CA VAL A 80 -5.57 3.60 20.70
C VAL A 80 -5.77 2.15 20.25
N GLU A 81 -6.02 1.25 21.18
CA GLU A 81 -6.24 -0.18 20.89
C GLU A 81 -7.40 -0.37 19.91
N LYS A 82 -8.54 0.27 20.18
CA LYS A 82 -9.71 0.24 19.29
C LYS A 82 -9.39 0.70 17.87
N ASN A 83 -8.70 1.83 17.72
CA ASN A 83 -8.37 2.37 16.38
C ASN A 83 -7.33 1.51 15.65
N VAL A 84 -6.36 0.95 16.38
CA VAL A 84 -5.36 0.02 15.82
C VAL A 84 -5.99 -1.28 15.36
N VAL A 85 -6.91 -1.86 16.13
CA VAL A 85 -7.64 -3.08 15.73
C VAL A 85 -8.48 -2.84 14.48
N MET A 86 -9.20 -1.70 14.42
CA MET A 86 -9.96 -1.34 13.23
C MET A 86 -9.06 -1.14 12.00
N PHE A 87 -7.92 -0.46 12.18
CA PHE A 87 -6.92 -0.32 11.13
C PHE A 87 -6.40 -1.68 10.65
N ALA A 88 -6.05 -2.58 11.56
CA ALA A 88 -5.57 -3.92 11.21
C ALA A 88 -6.62 -4.72 10.43
N ALA A 89 -7.91 -4.63 10.81
CA ALA A 89 -9.00 -5.26 10.07
C ALA A 89 -9.14 -4.71 8.64
N ARG A 90 -8.98 -3.39 8.44
CA ARG A 90 -9.00 -2.78 7.11
C ARG A 90 -7.81 -3.22 6.25
N VAL A 91 -6.60 -3.26 6.83
CA VAL A 91 -5.41 -3.78 6.14
C VAL A 91 -5.62 -5.23 5.71
N GLN A 92 -6.13 -6.07 6.61
CA GLN A 92 -6.41 -7.48 6.31
C GLN A 92 -7.45 -7.63 5.19
N ALA A 93 -8.50 -6.81 5.18
CA ALA A 93 -9.50 -6.81 4.13
C ALA A 93 -8.88 -6.48 2.76
N LEU A 94 -7.97 -5.51 2.71
CA LEU A 94 -7.24 -5.14 1.49
C LEU A 94 -6.30 -6.24 1.00
N GLU A 95 -5.63 -6.97 1.91
CA GLU A 95 -4.79 -8.12 1.56
C GLU A 95 -5.60 -9.31 1.04
N SER A 96 -6.82 -9.49 1.56
CA SER A 96 -7.72 -10.59 1.16
C SER A 96 -8.53 -10.30 -0.11
N THR A 97 -8.54 -9.06 -0.59
CA THR A 97 -9.29 -8.69 -1.79
C THR A 97 -8.53 -9.17 -3.03
N PRO A 98 -9.11 -10.05 -3.86
CA PRO A 98 -8.47 -10.44 -5.10
C PRO A 98 -8.32 -9.21 -6.01
N ILE A 99 -7.07 -8.91 -6.33
CA ILE A 99 -6.73 -8.00 -7.42
C ILE A 99 -6.78 -8.88 -8.67
N PHE A 100 -7.87 -8.76 -9.43
CA PHE A 100 -8.30 -9.56 -10.60
C PHE A 100 -9.16 -10.80 -10.30
#